data_AF-A0AAV2PM62-F1
#
_entry.id   AF-A0AAV2PM62-F1
#
_cell.length_a   1.000
_cell.length_b   1.000
_cell.length_c   1.000
_cell.angle_alpha   90.00
_cell.angle_beta   90.00
_cell.angle_gamma   90.00
#
_symmetry.space_group_name_H-M   'P 1'
#
loop_
_entity.id
_entity.type
_entity.pdbx_description
1 polymer ?
#
loop_
_entity_poly.entity_id
_entity_poly.type
_entity_poly.pdbx_seq_one_letter_code
_entity_poly.pdbx_strand_id
1 'polypeptide(L)'
;FVEMKLGQILRIGFSALLLIVVLLLLFYNRIVEIIGTTFYSFYKLNSYNNFYTELQVTARLLDHQHQLSGENNSITANSSHHYRVIGSDCTHVSNVKQILYSNIYWQIMIRPKHTSVFLYSSYYDNRTLLNNNPVIRTITIFKKLSKHDIIYCYLWFANDSYAIISRITLISRASWKEFWPQKNSYIITCPVPHKIRHKIPLSVSISRNTCGPITNLLPVVNNKPENSLKKDFAICIKALDYVDVDISLYMVEWLELLFLMGVDKVFAYEYTVHSNISRVLQHYVDIGRLLVTPITLPGDAPNDPVQRHKYLEKTKYDDKK
;
A
#
# COMPACT_ATOMS: atom_id res chain seq x y z
N PHE A 1 16.88 48.18 -61.11
CA PHE A 1 17.20 48.55 -59.71
C PHE A 1 16.04 48.33 -58.72
N VAL A 2 14.78 48.25 -59.17
CA VAL A 2 13.61 48.06 -58.29
C VAL A 2 13.36 46.57 -57.95
N GLU A 3 13.63 45.63 -58.87
CA GLU A 3 13.41 44.19 -58.61
C GLU A 3 14.40 43.55 -57.61
N MET A 4 15.63 44.06 -57.53
CA MET A 4 16.63 43.56 -56.57
C MET A 4 16.27 43.84 -55.11
N LYS A 5 15.51 44.91 -54.83
CA LYS A 5 15.13 45.28 -53.45
C LYS A 5 14.01 44.39 -52.89
N LEU A 6 13.13 43.88 -53.73
CA LEU A 6 11.99 43.05 -53.28
C LEU A 6 12.44 41.66 -52.80
N GLY A 7 13.42 41.06 -53.48
CA GLY A 7 13.98 39.76 -53.10
C GLY A 7 14.76 39.77 -51.78
N GLN A 8 15.43 40.88 -51.43
CA GLN A 8 16.10 41.03 -50.14
C GLN A 8 15.10 41.20 -48.99
N ILE A 9 14.02 41.96 -49.19
CA ILE A 9 12.97 42.16 -48.18
C ILE A 9 12.23 40.85 -47.88
N LEU A 10 11.91 40.06 -48.92
CA LEU A 10 11.29 38.74 -48.77
C LEU A 10 12.19 37.73 -48.04
N ARG A 11 13.50 37.72 -48.30
CA ARG A 11 14.46 36.85 -47.60
C ARG A 11 14.61 37.23 -46.11
N ILE A 12 14.64 38.53 -45.79
CA ILE A 12 14.71 39.01 -44.41
C ILE A 12 13.41 38.67 -43.65
N GLY A 13 12.25 38.86 -44.28
CA GLY A 13 10.95 38.51 -43.71
C GLY A 13 10.81 37.01 -43.42
N PHE A 14 11.27 36.15 -44.34
CA PHE A 14 11.22 34.69 -44.14
C PHE A 14 12.18 34.23 -43.03
N SER A 15 13.38 34.82 -42.96
CA SER A 15 14.35 34.54 -41.89
C SER A 15 13.82 34.95 -40.51
N ALA A 16 13.19 36.12 -40.42
CA ALA A 16 12.57 36.60 -39.18
C ALA A 16 11.40 35.71 -38.73
N LEU A 17 10.56 35.26 -39.68
CA LEU A 17 9.45 34.36 -39.39
C LEU A 17 9.94 32.99 -38.88
N LEU A 18 10.99 32.44 -39.51
CA LEU A 18 11.60 31.18 -39.09
C LEU A 18 12.17 31.28 -37.66
N LEU A 19 12.83 32.40 -37.35
CA LEU A 19 13.40 32.64 -36.03
C LEU A 19 12.32 32.73 -34.94
N ILE A 20 11.18 33.37 -35.24
CA ILE A 20 10.02 33.45 -34.34
C ILE A 20 9.43 32.06 -34.09
N VAL A 21 9.28 31.22 -35.12
CA VAL A 21 8.75 29.86 -34.97
C VAL A 21 9.68 29.00 -34.10
N VAL A 22 11.00 29.10 -34.30
CA VAL A 22 11.98 28.37 -33.48
C VAL A 22 11.92 28.83 -32.02
N LEU A 23 11.81 30.14 -31.76
CA LEU A 23 11.68 30.67 -30.40
C LEU A 23 10.38 30.22 -29.72
N LEU A 24 9.26 30.16 -30.46
CA LEU A 24 7.99 29.65 -29.94
C LEU A 24 8.06 28.16 -29.59
N LEU A 25 8.73 27.34 -30.42
CA LEU A 25 8.93 25.91 -30.14
C LEU A 25 9.83 25.67 -28.92
N LEU A 26 10.91 26.47 -28.78
CA LEU A 26 11.78 26.40 -27.60
C LEU A 26 11.04 26.85 -26.33
N PHE A 27 10.21 27.89 -26.42
CA PHE A 27 9.40 28.36 -25.31
C PHE A 27 8.32 27.33 -24.91
N TYR A 28 7.67 26.71 -25.90
CA TYR A 28 6.72 25.62 -25.68
C TYR A 28 7.37 24.43 -24.97
N ASN A 29 8.53 23.97 -25.44
CA ASN A 29 9.24 22.85 -24.81
C ASN A 29 9.65 23.17 -23.36
N ARG A 30 10.11 24.40 -23.10
CA ARG A 30 10.49 24.83 -21.74
C ARG A 30 9.29 24.90 -20.79
N ILE A 31 8.13 25.35 -21.30
CA ILE A 31 6.88 25.33 -20.52
C ILE A 31 6.45 23.89 -20.21
N VAL A 32 6.51 22.98 -21.17
CA VAL A 32 6.17 21.55 -20.96
C VAL A 32 7.08 20.93 -19.90
N GLU A 33 8.37 21.27 -19.88
CA GLU A 33 9.34 20.77 -18.89
C GLU A 33 9.08 21.31 -17.47
N ILE A 34 8.73 22.60 -17.35
CA ILE A 34 8.38 23.24 -16.06
C ILE A 34 7.04 22.69 -15.52
N ILE A 35 6.05 22.50 -16.40
CA ILE A 35 4.77 21.88 -16.01
C ILE A 35 4.98 20.41 -15.61
N GLY A 36 5.81 19.66 -16.34
CA GLY A 36 6.10 18.26 -16.01
C GLY A 36 6.78 18.08 -14.65
N THR A 37 7.74 18.94 -14.30
CA THR A 37 8.47 18.87 -13.01
C THR A 37 7.61 19.32 -11.82
N THR A 38 6.73 20.30 -12.03
CA THR A 38 5.76 20.73 -11.00
C THR A 38 4.65 19.69 -10.80
N PHE A 39 4.14 19.07 -11.87
CA PHE A 39 3.20 17.94 -11.76
C PHE A 39 3.83 16.74 -11.06
N TYR A 40 5.09 16.40 -11.35
CA TYR A 40 5.80 15.31 -10.68
C TYR A 40 5.95 15.55 -9.17
N SER A 41 6.25 16.79 -8.75
CA SER A 41 6.31 17.16 -7.33
C SER A 41 4.93 17.14 -6.66
N PHE A 42 3.88 17.57 -7.36
CA PHE A 42 2.51 17.53 -6.84
C PHE A 42 1.97 16.08 -6.72
N TYR A 43 2.37 15.17 -7.61
CA TYR A 43 2.02 13.75 -7.54
C TYR A 43 2.76 13.00 -6.43
N LYS A 44 4.01 13.34 -6.13
CA LYS A 44 4.72 12.80 -4.96
C LYS A 44 4.01 13.16 -3.65
N LEU A 45 3.33 14.32 -3.62
CA LEU A 45 2.43 14.74 -2.55
C LEU A 45 1.12 13.94 -2.51
N ASN A 46 0.56 13.50 -3.64
CA ASN A 46 -0.68 12.73 -3.66
C ASN A 46 -0.49 11.25 -3.21
N SER A 47 0.74 10.74 -3.25
CA SER A 47 1.14 9.46 -2.62
C SER A 47 1.01 9.49 -1.08
N TYR A 48 0.92 10.68 -0.47
CA TYR A 48 0.59 10.84 0.96
C TYR A 48 -0.87 10.53 1.32
N ASN A 49 -1.75 10.18 0.37
CA ASN A 49 -3.15 9.87 0.71
C ASN A 49 -3.31 8.67 1.66
N ASN A 50 -2.36 7.73 1.70
CA ASN A 50 -2.32 6.68 2.73
C ASN A 50 -1.93 7.23 4.13
N PHE A 51 -1.11 8.28 4.17
CA PHE A 51 -0.75 8.97 5.41
C PHE A 51 -1.94 9.75 5.98
N TYR A 52 -2.77 10.37 5.13
CA TYR A 52 -3.99 11.05 5.59
C TYR A 52 -5.02 10.10 6.21
N THR A 53 -5.21 8.89 5.68
CA THR A 53 -6.07 7.88 6.30
C THR A 53 -5.49 7.38 7.63
N GLU A 54 -4.18 7.14 7.71
CA GLU A 54 -3.52 6.78 8.98
C GLU A 54 -3.59 7.92 10.01
N LEU A 55 -3.39 9.18 9.61
CA LEU A 55 -3.56 10.34 10.48
C LEU A 55 -5.00 10.52 10.95
N GLN A 56 -5.99 10.34 10.08
CA GLN A 56 -7.40 10.43 10.49
C GLN A 56 -7.80 9.33 11.46
N VAL A 57 -7.28 8.11 11.30
CA VAL A 57 -7.50 7.01 12.26
C VAL A 57 -6.79 7.33 13.58
N THR A 58 -5.54 7.79 13.53
CA THR A 58 -4.75 8.10 14.72
C THR A 58 -5.34 9.31 15.47
N ALA A 59 -5.76 10.36 14.76
CA ALA A 59 -6.41 11.55 15.32
C ALA A 59 -7.76 11.22 15.96
N ARG A 60 -8.63 10.43 15.29
CA ARG A 60 -9.91 9.99 15.89
C ARG A 60 -9.71 9.13 17.15
N LEU A 61 -8.66 8.31 17.19
CA LEU A 61 -8.35 7.50 18.37
C LEU A 61 -7.74 8.34 19.50
N LEU A 62 -6.93 9.35 19.19
CA LEU A 62 -6.37 10.29 20.17
C LEU A 62 -7.42 11.24 20.75
N ASP A 63 -8.32 11.78 19.93
CA ASP A 63 -9.43 12.64 20.38
C ASP A 63 -10.39 11.90 21.32
N HIS A 64 -10.63 10.61 21.05
CA HIS A 64 -11.51 9.79 21.90
C HIS A 64 -10.86 9.43 23.25
N GLN A 65 -9.53 9.30 23.32
CA GLN A 65 -8.79 9.08 24.57
C GLN A 65 -8.89 10.28 25.52
N HIS A 66 -8.94 11.50 24.99
CA HIS A 66 -9.12 12.71 25.80
C HIS A 66 -10.51 12.82 26.45
N GLN A 67 -11.53 12.16 25.89
CA GLN A 67 -12.90 12.15 26.43
C GLN A 67 -13.11 11.07 27.51
N LEU A 68 -12.32 9.98 27.50
CA LEU A 68 -12.48 8.84 28.42
C LEU A 68 -11.74 8.97 29.75
N SER A 69 -10.99 10.06 29.98
CA SER A 69 -10.43 10.39 31.29
C SER A 69 -11.48 10.93 32.29
N GLY A 70 -12.77 10.99 31.89
CA GLY A 70 -13.85 11.61 32.65
C GLY A 70 -14.91 10.69 33.28
N GLU A 71 -15.06 9.41 32.91
CA GLU A 71 -16.20 8.61 33.39
C GLU A 71 -15.84 7.16 33.77
N ASN A 72 -15.85 6.88 35.07
CA ASN A 72 -15.93 5.54 35.63
C ASN A 72 -17.39 5.10 35.67
N ASN A 73 -17.74 3.90 35.19
CA ASN A 73 -18.70 3.01 35.87
C ASN A 73 -18.74 1.58 35.31
N SER A 74 -18.99 0.65 36.24
CA SER A 74 -18.90 -0.81 36.20
C SER A 74 -20.17 -1.51 35.69
N ILE A 75 -20.04 -2.57 34.88
CA ILE A 75 -21.13 -3.57 34.65
C ILE A 75 -20.54 -4.99 34.50
N THR A 76 -21.09 -5.92 35.28
CA THR A 76 -20.80 -7.36 35.38
C THR A 76 -21.47 -8.20 34.28
N ALA A 77 -20.82 -9.28 33.81
CA ALA A 77 -21.36 -10.22 32.81
C ALA A 77 -21.16 -11.69 33.22
N ASN A 78 -22.18 -12.54 32.95
CA ASN A 78 -22.20 -13.97 33.22
C ASN A 78 -22.41 -14.81 31.93
N SER A 79 -21.80 -16.01 31.92
CA SER A 79 -22.00 -17.20 31.06
C SER A 79 -21.42 -17.28 29.61
N SER A 80 -20.32 -18.06 29.52
CA SER A 80 -20.01 -19.21 28.64
C SER A 80 -20.31 -19.20 27.13
N HIS A 81 -19.26 -19.00 26.30
CA HIS A 81 -18.80 -19.81 25.15
C HIS A 81 -17.55 -19.12 24.53
N HIS A 82 -16.53 -19.88 24.09
CA HIS A 82 -15.14 -19.46 23.81
C HIS A 82 -14.90 -18.22 22.91
N TYR A 83 -15.14 -17.03 23.45
CA TYR A 83 -14.52 -15.77 23.06
C TYR A 83 -14.25 -15.02 24.38
N ARG A 84 -13.02 -14.52 24.57
CA ARG A 84 -12.71 -13.69 25.74
C ARG A 84 -13.08 -12.26 25.36
N VAL A 85 -14.30 -11.84 25.67
CA VAL A 85 -14.52 -10.41 25.96
C VAL A 85 -13.74 -10.20 27.25
N ILE A 86 -12.59 -9.53 27.17
CA ILE A 86 -11.93 -9.09 28.39
C ILE A 86 -12.70 -7.88 28.88
N GLY A 87 -13.85 -8.15 29.52
CA GLY A 87 -14.29 -7.34 30.64
C GLY A 87 -13.34 -7.64 31.79
N SER A 88 -12.79 -6.57 32.37
CA SER A 88 -12.08 -6.50 33.66
C SER A 88 -10.67 -7.06 33.86
N ASP A 89 -10.06 -7.89 33.01
CA ASP A 89 -8.72 -8.47 33.35
C ASP A 89 -7.51 -7.84 32.62
N CYS A 90 -7.75 -7.04 31.58
CA CYS A 90 -6.71 -6.28 30.86
C CYS A 90 -7.22 -4.87 30.58
N THR A 91 -7.52 -4.15 31.66
CA THR A 91 -8.20 -2.85 31.70
C THR A 91 -7.48 -1.69 31.01
N HIS A 92 -6.26 -1.90 30.47
CA HIS A 92 -5.47 -0.82 29.85
C HIS A 92 -4.72 -1.24 28.58
N VAL A 93 -5.32 -2.06 27.69
CA VAL A 93 -4.82 -2.19 26.31
C VAL A 93 -5.11 -0.91 25.48
N SER A 94 -5.64 0.14 26.09
CA SER A 94 -5.98 1.40 25.44
C SER A 94 -4.77 2.28 25.09
N ASN A 95 -3.55 1.95 25.52
CA ASN A 95 -2.38 2.75 25.15
C ASN A 95 -1.69 2.21 23.88
N VAL A 96 -2.12 2.71 22.72
CA VAL A 96 -1.31 2.71 21.49
C VAL A 96 -0.14 3.70 21.69
N LYS A 97 0.72 3.44 22.69
CA LYS A 97 1.72 4.42 23.14
C LYS A 97 3.00 4.42 22.31
N GLN A 98 3.18 3.47 21.38
CA GLN A 98 4.29 3.53 20.43
C GLN A 98 4.03 2.60 19.22
N ILE A 99 3.54 3.14 18.12
CA ILE A 99 3.54 2.42 16.84
C ILE A 99 4.98 2.38 16.35
N LEU A 100 5.45 1.18 15.98
CA LEU A 100 6.80 0.97 15.48
C LEU A 100 6.75 0.79 13.98
N TYR A 101 7.58 1.56 13.29
CA TYR A 101 7.70 1.54 11.84
C TYR A 101 9.08 1.03 11.45
N SER A 102 9.13 0.20 10.42
CA SER A 102 10.36 -0.13 9.74
C SER A 102 10.72 0.91 8.69
N ASN A 103 9.70 1.48 8.04
CA ASN A 103 9.77 2.60 7.12
C ASN A 103 8.32 3.08 6.89
N ILE A 104 8.11 4.00 5.94
CA ILE A 104 6.80 4.62 5.67
C ILE A 104 5.67 3.66 5.27
N TYR A 105 5.97 2.42 4.87
CA TYR A 105 4.97 1.44 4.41
C TYR A 105 4.79 0.24 5.35
N TRP A 106 5.71 0.04 6.31
CA TRP A 106 5.76 -1.20 7.09
C TRP A 106 5.78 -0.92 8.58
N GLN A 107 4.76 -1.42 9.28
CA GLN A 107 4.72 -1.43 10.73
C GLN A 107 5.35 -2.70 11.30
N ILE A 108 5.72 -2.68 12.58
CA ILE A 108 6.45 -3.77 13.23
C ILE A 108 5.61 -4.35 14.37
N MET A 109 5.43 -5.68 14.34
CA MET A 109 5.12 -6.46 15.53
C MET A 109 6.41 -7.06 16.09
N ILE A 110 6.77 -6.68 17.32
CA ILE A 110 7.94 -7.24 18.01
C ILE A 110 7.68 -8.71 18.36
N ARG A 111 8.69 -9.56 18.15
CA ARG A 111 8.76 -10.87 18.80
C ARG A 111 9.98 -10.97 19.72
N PRO A 112 9.96 -11.91 20.68
CA PRO A 112 11.14 -12.23 21.47
C PRO A 112 12.36 -12.55 20.59
N LYS A 113 13.56 -12.29 21.11
CA LYS A 113 14.86 -12.57 20.44
C LYS A 113 15.09 -11.76 19.15
N HIS A 114 14.65 -10.50 19.10
CA HIS A 114 14.90 -9.55 17.99
C HIS A 114 14.37 -9.99 16.62
N THR A 115 13.38 -10.87 16.56
CA THR A 115 12.80 -11.28 15.28
C THR A 115 11.51 -10.52 14.99
N SER A 116 11.57 -9.47 14.17
CA SER A 116 10.39 -8.69 13.84
C SER A 116 9.45 -9.40 12.85
N VAL A 117 8.16 -9.10 12.94
CA VAL A 117 7.18 -9.34 11.87
C VAL A 117 6.83 -7.99 11.27
N PHE A 118 7.03 -7.87 9.96
CA PHE A 118 6.72 -6.66 9.23
C PHE A 118 5.30 -6.76 8.69
N LEU A 119 4.50 -5.73 8.92
CA LEU A 119 3.09 -5.66 8.56
C LEU A 119 2.90 -4.56 7.53
N TYR A 120 2.22 -4.86 6.42
CA TYR A 120 2.06 -3.93 5.29
C TYR A 120 0.67 -3.29 5.28
N SER A 121 -0.37 -4.08 4.94
CA SER A 121 -1.74 -3.58 4.83
C SER A 121 -2.74 -4.66 5.22
N SER A 122 -3.91 -4.22 5.69
CA SER A 122 -4.99 -5.07 6.17
C SER A 122 -6.28 -4.82 5.40
N TYR A 123 -6.95 -5.89 4.97
CA TYR A 123 -8.15 -5.82 4.15
C TYR A 123 -9.29 -6.61 4.78
N TYR A 124 -10.48 -6.03 4.79
CA TYR A 124 -11.70 -6.74 5.11
C TYR A 124 -12.15 -7.59 3.91
N ASP A 125 -12.31 -8.89 4.14
CA ASP A 125 -12.70 -9.86 3.13
C ASP A 125 -13.97 -10.60 3.58
N ASN A 126 -15.08 -10.31 2.91
CA ASN A 126 -16.39 -10.89 3.15
C ASN A 126 -16.88 -11.80 2.01
N ARG A 127 -15.96 -12.34 1.19
CA ARG A 127 -16.31 -13.21 0.08
C ARG A 127 -16.96 -14.52 0.57
N THR A 128 -18.02 -14.96 -0.12
CA THR A 128 -18.85 -16.13 0.23
C THR A 128 -18.08 -17.45 0.29
N LEU A 129 -16.96 -17.57 -0.43
CA LEU A 129 -16.08 -18.74 -0.40
C LEU A 129 -15.48 -19.03 1.00
N LEU A 130 -15.58 -18.09 1.94
CA LEU A 130 -15.09 -18.24 3.31
C LEU A 130 -16.16 -18.72 4.29
N ASN A 131 -16.98 -19.71 3.92
CA ASN A 131 -18.08 -20.23 4.75
C ASN A 131 -18.98 -19.11 5.33
N ASN A 132 -19.19 -18.02 4.59
CA ASN A 132 -19.89 -16.80 5.02
C ASN A 132 -19.33 -16.11 6.29
N ASN A 133 -18.05 -16.33 6.60
CA ASN A 133 -17.38 -15.70 7.73
C ASN A 133 -16.47 -14.57 7.20
N PRO A 134 -16.77 -13.29 7.51
CA PRO A 134 -15.87 -12.21 7.17
C PRO A 134 -14.56 -12.35 7.95
N VAL A 135 -13.45 -12.02 7.30
CA VAL A 135 -12.12 -12.07 7.88
C VAL A 135 -11.36 -10.79 7.56
N ILE A 136 -10.31 -10.52 8.32
CA ILE A 136 -9.32 -9.50 8.02
C ILE A 136 -8.06 -10.21 7.56
N ARG A 137 -7.56 -9.83 6.39
CA ARG A 137 -6.32 -10.37 5.82
C ARG A 137 -5.24 -9.31 5.89
N THR A 138 -4.15 -9.63 6.58
CA THR A 138 -3.00 -8.73 6.69
C THR A 138 -1.81 -9.31 5.95
N ILE A 139 -1.22 -8.53 5.05
CA ILE A 139 0.01 -8.88 4.34
C ILE A 139 1.19 -8.67 5.27
N THR A 140 2.04 -9.68 5.40
CA THR A 140 3.17 -9.68 6.32
C THR A 140 4.42 -10.29 5.71
N ILE A 141 5.58 -9.89 6.23
CA ILE A 141 6.87 -10.51 5.91
C ILE A 141 7.58 -10.89 7.20
N PHE A 142 8.03 -12.14 7.28
CA PHE A 142 8.84 -12.64 8.38
C PHE A 142 9.57 -13.94 7.99
N LYS A 143 10.59 -14.33 8.76
CA LYS A 143 11.42 -15.53 8.48
C LYS A 143 10.63 -16.84 8.54
N LYS A 144 10.16 -17.15 9.74
CA LYS A 144 9.37 -18.35 10.05
C LYS A 144 8.61 -18.07 11.34
N LEU A 145 7.41 -18.63 11.45
CA LEU A 145 6.70 -18.74 12.72
C LEU A 145 6.99 -20.09 13.35
N SER A 146 7.24 -20.10 14.66
CA SER A 146 7.29 -21.34 15.43
C SER A 146 5.88 -21.94 15.51
N LYS A 147 5.78 -23.26 15.61
CA LYS A 147 4.50 -23.96 15.85
C LYS A 147 3.80 -23.49 17.13
N HIS A 148 4.56 -22.92 18.07
CA HIS A 148 4.07 -22.41 19.36
C HIS A 148 3.76 -20.90 19.33
N ASP A 149 3.93 -20.23 18.19
CA ASP A 149 3.64 -18.81 18.07
C ASP A 149 2.13 -18.59 17.92
N ILE A 150 1.46 -18.32 19.03
CA ILE A 150 0.06 -17.87 19.02
C ILE A 150 0.05 -16.37 18.74
N ILE A 151 -0.77 -15.96 17.77
CA ILE A 151 -0.97 -14.57 17.36
C ILE A 151 -2.45 -14.22 17.54
N TYR A 152 -2.68 -13.01 18.03
CA TYR A 152 -3.97 -12.40 18.23
C TYR A 152 -4.09 -11.14 17.40
N CYS A 153 -5.30 -10.91 16.90
CA CYS A 153 -5.70 -9.70 16.22
C CYS A 153 -6.63 -8.92 17.15
N TYR A 154 -6.34 -7.65 17.31
CA TYR A 154 -7.11 -6.68 18.07
C TYR A 154 -7.90 -5.87 17.06
N LEU A 155 -9.21 -6.06 17.04
CA LEU A 155 -10.10 -5.40 16.11
C LEU A 155 -10.64 -4.13 16.77
N TRP A 156 -10.30 -2.98 16.20
CA TRP A 156 -10.71 -1.68 16.71
C TRP A 156 -11.90 -1.17 15.91
N PHE A 157 -12.93 -0.72 16.61
CA PHE A 157 -14.17 -0.21 16.01
C PHE A 157 -14.37 1.25 16.40
N ALA A 158 -15.20 1.95 15.61
CA ALA A 158 -15.64 3.28 15.96
C ALA A 158 -16.42 3.23 17.29
N ASN A 159 -16.13 4.16 18.19
CA ASN A 159 -16.84 4.39 19.46
C ASN A 159 -16.72 3.25 20.50
N ASP A 160 -15.90 2.23 20.25
CA ASP A 160 -15.62 1.18 21.22
C ASP A 160 -14.33 1.52 21.99
N SER A 161 -14.39 1.50 23.32
CA SER A 161 -13.25 1.82 24.20
C SER A 161 -12.22 0.69 24.31
N TYR A 162 -12.54 -0.49 23.77
CA TYR A 162 -11.70 -1.68 23.81
C TYR A 162 -11.69 -2.40 22.47
N ALA A 163 -10.55 -3.00 22.14
CA ALA A 163 -10.44 -3.86 20.98
C ALA A 163 -11.08 -5.23 21.23
N ILE A 164 -11.69 -5.79 20.19
CA ILE A 164 -12.17 -7.17 20.22
C ILE A 164 -11.04 -8.10 19.80
N ILE A 165 -10.70 -9.06 20.66
CA ILE A 165 -9.59 -9.97 20.42
C ILE A 165 -10.07 -11.19 19.62
N SER A 166 -9.36 -11.49 18.54
CA SER A 166 -9.59 -12.64 17.69
C SER A 166 -8.29 -13.42 17.50
N ARG A 167 -8.32 -14.74 17.69
CA ARG A 167 -7.15 -15.59 17.42
C ARG A 167 -7.06 -15.85 15.92
N ILE A 168 -5.84 -15.78 15.36
CA ILE A 168 -5.64 -16.06 13.94
C ILE A 168 -6.06 -17.50 13.59
N THR A 169 -6.63 -17.69 12.40
CA THR A 169 -7.06 -19.02 11.92
C THR A 169 -6.11 -19.60 10.89
N LEU A 170 -5.51 -18.75 10.06
CA LEU A 170 -4.68 -19.17 8.94
C LEU A 170 -3.51 -18.23 8.74
N ILE A 171 -2.36 -18.83 8.46
CA ILE A 171 -1.19 -18.17 7.90
C ILE A 171 -0.92 -18.86 6.57
N SER A 172 -1.32 -18.25 5.45
CA SER A 172 -1.03 -18.76 4.12
C SER A 172 0.23 -18.09 3.59
N ARG A 173 1.13 -18.85 2.96
CA ARG A 173 2.20 -18.24 2.16
C ARG A 173 1.55 -17.40 1.06
N ALA A 174 1.90 -16.12 1.01
CA ALA A 174 1.44 -15.21 -0.03
C ALA A 174 2.19 -15.46 -1.35
N SER A 175 3.33 -16.14 -1.28
CA SER A 175 4.13 -16.42 -2.44
C SER A 175 4.71 -17.83 -2.45
N TRP A 176 4.86 -18.37 -3.66
CA TRP A 176 5.28 -19.74 -3.94
C TRP A 176 6.80 -19.94 -3.80
N LYS A 177 7.58 -18.85 -3.80
CA LYS A 177 9.05 -18.86 -3.72
C LYS A 177 9.54 -18.07 -2.51
N GLU A 178 10.73 -18.38 -2.02
CA GLU A 178 11.41 -17.55 -1.03
C GLU A 178 12.02 -16.35 -1.77
N PHE A 179 11.45 -15.15 -1.62
CA PHE A 179 11.92 -14.00 -2.40
C PHE A 179 13.18 -13.39 -1.80
N TRP A 180 13.44 -13.67 -0.53
CA TRP A 180 14.45 -13.00 0.28
C TRP A 180 15.21 -14.06 1.05
N PRO A 181 16.54 -13.94 1.19
CA PRO A 181 17.31 -14.85 2.01
C PRO A 181 16.72 -14.83 3.42
N GLN A 182 16.05 -15.93 3.77
CA GLN A 182 15.47 -16.18 5.09
C GLN A 182 14.26 -15.30 5.48
N LYS A 183 13.54 -14.66 4.56
CA LYS A 183 12.24 -14.00 4.85
C LYS A 183 11.18 -14.38 3.81
N ASN A 184 9.99 -14.74 4.28
CA ASN A 184 8.87 -15.18 3.46
C ASN A 184 7.68 -14.23 3.63
N SER A 185 6.86 -14.11 2.58
CA SER A 185 5.62 -13.35 2.62
C SER A 185 4.45 -14.24 3.03
N TYR A 186 3.64 -13.76 3.96
CA TYR A 186 2.50 -14.47 4.50
C TYR A 186 1.28 -13.57 4.62
N ILE A 187 0.10 -14.16 4.48
CA ILE A 187 -1.17 -13.52 4.79
C ILE A 187 -1.64 -14.07 6.14
N ILE A 188 -1.71 -13.19 7.14
CA ILE A 188 -2.34 -13.50 8.42
C ILE A 188 -3.84 -13.27 8.27
N THR A 189 -4.65 -14.27 8.64
CA THR A 189 -6.11 -14.19 8.57
C THR A 189 -6.71 -14.17 9.98
N CYS A 190 -7.39 -13.07 10.29
CA CYS A 190 -8.12 -12.86 11.54
C CYS A 190 -9.62 -13.01 11.29
N PRO A 191 -10.32 -13.99 11.90
CA PRO A 191 -11.77 -14.09 11.72
C PRO A 191 -12.48 -12.96 12.47
N VAL A 192 -13.56 -12.45 11.88
CA VAL A 192 -14.46 -11.51 12.57
C VAL A 192 -15.51 -12.33 13.35
N PRO A 193 -15.59 -12.18 14.68
CA PRO A 193 -16.52 -12.94 15.51
C PRO A 193 -17.99 -12.80 15.06
N HIS A 194 -18.77 -13.89 15.18
CA HIS A 194 -20.15 -13.97 14.68
C HIS A 194 -21.04 -12.81 15.13
N LYS A 195 -20.97 -12.46 16.42
CA LYS A 195 -21.81 -11.42 17.03
C LYS A 195 -21.61 -10.03 16.43
N ILE A 196 -20.46 -9.76 15.81
CA ILE A 196 -20.08 -8.43 15.32
C ILE A 196 -19.86 -8.37 13.80
N ARG A 197 -20.27 -9.40 13.05
CA ARG A 197 -20.06 -9.45 11.58
C ARG A 197 -20.73 -8.31 10.83
N HIS A 198 -21.73 -7.68 11.43
CA HIS A 198 -22.43 -6.50 10.91
C HIS A 198 -21.59 -5.22 11.01
N LYS A 199 -20.52 -5.22 11.81
CA LYS A 199 -19.56 -4.11 11.93
C LYS A 199 -18.28 -4.41 11.16
N ILE A 200 -17.69 -3.37 10.61
CA ILE A 200 -16.37 -3.42 9.98
C ILE A 200 -15.40 -2.68 10.90
N PRO A 201 -14.30 -3.32 11.34
CA PRO A 201 -13.31 -2.64 12.16
C PRO A 201 -12.63 -1.53 11.36
N LEU A 202 -12.30 -0.43 12.03
CA LEU A 202 -11.55 0.69 11.45
C LEU A 202 -10.07 0.33 11.27
N SER A 203 -9.53 -0.41 12.23
CA SER A 203 -8.13 -0.82 12.22
C SER A 203 -7.94 -2.16 12.93
N VAL A 204 -6.78 -2.76 12.70
CA VAL A 204 -6.37 -4.00 13.33
C VAL A 204 -4.95 -3.87 13.87
N SER A 205 -4.74 -4.36 15.08
CA SER A 205 -3.40 -4.58 15.61
C SER A 205 -3.13 -6.07 15.75
N ILE A 206 -1.88 -6.47 15.55
CA ILE A 206 -1.43 -7.86 15.61
C ILE A 206 -0.40 -7.98 16.73
N SER A 207 -0.61 -8.91 17.65
CA SER A 207 0.30 -9.16 18.77
C SER A 207 0.28 -10.63 19.18
N ARG A 208 1.34 -11.06 19.87
CA ARG A 208 1.42 -12.42 20.46
C ARG A 208 0.81 -12.50 21.85
N ASN A 209 0.80 -11.38 22.56
CA ASN A 209 0.29 -11.31 23.91
C ASN A 209 -1.17 -10.91 23.86
N THR A 210 -2.00 -11.47 24.74
CA THR A 210 -3.39 -11.02 24.94
C THR A 210 -3.46 -9.74 25.77
N CYS A 211 -2.40 -9.43 26.53
CA CYS A 211 -2.35 -8.31 27.47
C CYS A 211 -0.92 -7.74 27.54
N GLY A 212 -0.47 -7.12 26.45
CA GLY A 212 0.85 -6.51 26.35
C GLY A 212 0.85 -5.29 25.45
N PRO A 213 1.99 -4.58 25.31
CA PRO A 213 2.06 -3.38 24.49
C PRO A 213 1.76 -3.69 23.03
N ILE A 214 0.91 -2.87 22.43
CA ILE A 214 0.55 -2.93 21.01
C ILE A 214 1.46 -1.96 20.26
N THR A 215 2.22 -2.50 19.29
CA THR A 215 3.25 -1.75 18.55
C THR A 215 2.85 -1.43 17.11
N ASN A 216 1.61 -1.71 16.74
CA ASN A 216 1.10 -1.54 15.38
C ASN A 216 -0.40 -1.27 15.40
N LEU A 217 -0.88 -0.57 14.39
CA LEU A 217 -2.27 -0.19 14.20
C LEU A 217 -2.48 0.02 12.69
N LEU A 218 -2.91 -1.02 12.00
CA LEU A 218 -3.09 -0.98 10.55
C LEU A 218 -4.53 -0.59 10.22
N PRO A 219 -4.78 0.39 9.36
CA PRO A 219 -6.13 0.64 8.87
C PRO A 219 -6.67 -0.59 8.13
N VAL A 220 -7.95 -0.88 8.32
CA VAL A 220 -8.64 -1.96 7.63
C VAL A 220 -9.31 -1.39 6.39
N VAL A 221 -8.79 -1.77 5.23
CA VAL A 221 -9.30 -1.33 3.93
C VAL A 221 -10.52 -2.17 3.56
N ASN A 222 -11.63 -1.51 3.24
CA ASN A 222 -12.84 -2.12 2.73
C ASN A 222 -13.32 -1.40 1.46
N ASN A 223 -12.79 -1.81 0.31
CA ASN A 223 -13.09 -1.18 -0.98
C ASN A 223 -14.30 -1.84 -1.67
N LYS A 224 -15.33 -2.21 -0.92
CA LYS A 224 -16.56 -2.75 -1.52
C LYS A 224 -17.25 -1.61 -2.29
N PRO A 225 -17.50 -1.75 -3.61
CA PRO A 225 -18.19 -0.71 -4.36
C PRO A 225 -19.62 -0.53 -3.83
N GLU A 226 -20.06 0.72 -3.68
CA GLU A 226 -21.37 1.09 -3.11
C GLU A 226 -22.51 0.37 -3.83
N ASN A 227 -22.45 0.32 -5.16
CA ASN A 227 -23.50 -0.29 -5.99
C ASN A 227 -23.35 -1.81 -6.12
N SER A 228 -22.36 -2.44 -5.47
CA SER A 228 -22.01 -3.86 -5.62
C SER A 228 -21.82 -4.32 -7.08
N LEU A 229 -21.60 -3.38 -8.01
CA LEU A 229 -21.34 -3.65 -9.41
C LEU A 229 -20.01 -4.39 -9.54
N LYS A 230 -20.09 -5.59 -10.11
CA LYS A 230 -18.91 -6.36 -10.48
C LYS A 230 -18.43 -5.84 -11.84
N LYS A 231 -17.14 -5.55 -11.91
CA LYS A 231 -16.44 -5.40 -13.19
C LYS A 231 -15.99 -6.78 -13.68
N ASP A 232 -15.29 -6.83 -14.81
CA ASP A 232 -14.72 -8.08 -15.34
C ASP A 232 -13.63 -8.63 -14.41
N PHE A 233 -12.43 -8.84 -14.90
CA PHE A 233 -11.32 -9.34 -14.10
C PHE A 233 -10.17 -8.34 -14.10
N ALA A 234 -9.37 -8.44 -13.04
CA ALA A 234 -8.18 -7.64 -12.87
C ALA A 234 -6.95 -8.53 -12.74
N ILE A 235 -5.81 -7.99 -13.11
CA ILE A 235 -4.52 -8.69 -13.04
C ILE A 235 -3.60 -7.95 -12.07
N CYS A 236 -2.96 -8.69 -11.17
CA CYS A 236 -1.87 -8.18 -10.34
C CYS A 236 -0.53 -8.59 -10.94
N ILE A 237 0.38 -7.63 -11.14
CA ILE A 237 1.73 -7.91 -11.62
C ILE A 237 2.76 -7.85 -10.51
N LYS A 238 3.91 -8.47 -10.78
CA LYS A 238 5.08 -8.39 -9.92
C LYS A 238 5.54 -6.94 -9.78
N ALA A 239 6.13 -6.63 -8.63
CA ALA A 239 6.77 -5.35 -8.39
C ALA A 239 7.80 -5.00 -9.47
N LEU A 240 7.67 -3.78 -10.00
CA LEU A 240 8.50 -3.20 -11.05
C LEU A 240 9.76 -2.58 -10.43
N ASP A 241 10.92 -3.00 -10.90
CA ASP A 241 12.24 -2.51 -10.48
C ASP A 241 13.17 -2.47 -11.70
N TYR A 242 13.13 -1.35 -12.42
CA TYR A 242 13.79 -1.13 -13.71
C TYR A 242 14.57 0.19 -13.66
N VAL A 243 15.68 0.22 -12.93
CA VAL A 243 16.38 1.48 -12.60
C VAL A 243 17.06 2.09 -13.82
N ASP A 244 17.70 1.26 -14.65
CA ASP A 244 18.58 1.64 -15.76
C ASP A 244 18.13 1.10 -17.12
N VAL A 245 17.10 0.25 -17.14
CA VAL A 245 16.56 -0.36 -18.36
C VAL A 245 15.19 0.23 -18.69
N ASP A 246 15.07 0.77 -19.89
CA ASP A 246 13.78 1.22 -20.42
C ASP A 246 13.04 0.09 -21.15
N ILE A 247 11.94 -0.37 -20.55
CA ILE A 247 11.02 -1.34 -21.16
C ILE A 247 9.65 -0.72 -21.47
N SER A 248 9.57 0.60 -21.58
CA SER A 248 8.31 1.33 -21.77
C SER A 248 7.52 0.85 -22.97
N LEU A 249 8.17 0.59 -24.11
CA LEU A 249 7.51 0.06 -25.31
C LEU A 249 6.87 -1.30 -25.05
N TYR A 250 7.63 -2.26 -24.51
CA TYR A 250 7.11 -3.59 -24.17
C TYR A 250 5.99 -3.52 -23.13
N MET A 251 6.04 -2.57 -22.20
CA MET A 251 4.98 -2.34 -21.21
C MET A 251 3.69 -1.87 -21.89
N VAL A 252 3.78 -0.95 -22.87
CA VAL A 252 2.62 -0.50 -23.66
C VAL A 252 2.01 -1.68 -24.42
N GLU A 253 2.82 -2.42 -25.18
CA GLU A 253 2.37 -3.59 -25.94
C GLU A 253 1.66 -4.60 -25.05
N TRP A 254 2.25 -4.90 -23.89
CA TRP A 254 1.70 -5.85 -22.94
C TRP A 254 0.40 -5.37 -22.29
N LEU A 255 0.31 -4.09 -21.89
CA LEU A 255 -0.90 -3.51 -21.31
C LEU A 255 -2.05 -3.44 -22.31
N GLU A 256 -1.78 -2.96 -23.54
CA GLU A 256 -2.79 -2.93 -24.61
C GLU A 256 -3.34 -4.32 -24.91
N LEU A 257 -2.46 -5.33 -24.99
CA LEU A 257 -2.88 -6.72 -25.20
C LEU A 257 -3.78 -7.21 -24.05
N LEU A 258 -3.43 -6.94 -22.79
CA LEU A 258 -4.28 -7.29 -21.63
C LEU A 258 -5.66 -6.66 -21.74
N PHE A 259 -5.71 -5.38 -22.09
CA PHE A 259 -6.93 -4.61 -22.21
C PHE A 259 -7.81 -5.09 -23.37
N LEU A 260 -7.21 -5.47 -24.50
CA LEU A 260 -7.91 -6.13 -25.61
C LEU A 260 -8.49 -7.49 -25.21
N MET A 261 -7.84 -8.23 -24.31
CA MET A 261 -8.33 -9.51 -23.79
C MET A 261 -9.43 -9.37 -22.71
N GLY A 262 -9.89 -8.15 -22.42
CA GLY A 262 -10.99 -7.92 -21.48
C GLY A 262 -10.56 -7.72 -20.01
N VAL A 263 -9.27 -7.46 -19.75
CA VAL A 263 -8.86 -7.00 -18.42
C VAL A 263 -9.49 -5.63 -18.14
N ASP A 264 -10.18 -5.47 -17.02
CA ASP A 264 -10.75 -4.19 -16.60
C ASP A 264 -9.68 -3.28 -15.99
N LYS A 265 -8.85 -3.86 -15.11
CA LYS A 265 -7.85 -3.12 -14.35
C LYS A 265 -6.59 -3.93 -14.12
N VAL A 266 -5.44 -3.27 -14.21
CA VAL A 266 -4.15 -3.84 -13.79
C VAL A 266 -3.73 -3.22 -12.46
N PHE A 267 -3.16 -4.04 -11.57
CA PHE A 267 -2.59 -3.63 -10.29
C PHE A 267 -1.09 -3.90 -10.32
N ALA A 268 -0.30 -2.84 -10.19
CA ALA A 268 1.15 -2.91 -10.18
C ALA A 268 1.70 -2.41 -8.85
N TYR A 269 2.84 -2.96 -8.46
CA TYR A 269 3.65 -2.42 -7.38
C TYR A 269 4.91 -1.79 -7.97
N GLU A 270 5.34 -0.65 -7.46
CA GLU A 270 6.48 0.09 -7.99
C GLU A 270 7.56 0.25 -6.93
N TYR A 271 8.79 -0.13 -7.28
CA TYR A 271 9.99 0.27 -6.54
C TYR A 271 10.58 1.53 -7.16
N THR A 272 11.51 1.38 -8.09
CA THR A 272 12.04 2.48 -8.91
C THR A 272 12.13 1.99 -10.33
N VAL A 273 11.59 2.79 -11.24
CA VAL A 273 11.56 2.48 -12.67
C VAL A 273 12.12 3.67 -13.45
N HIS A 274 12.54 3.39 -14.69
CA HIS A 274 13.00 4.38 -15.65
C HIS A 274 11.90 5.42 -15.90
N SER A 275 12.29 6.68 -16.12
CA SER A 275 11.34 7.80 -16.29
C SER A 275 10.34 7.58 -17.42
N ASN A 276 10.74 6.92 -18.51
CA ASN A 276 9.85 6.56 -19.61
C ASN A 276 8.79 5.55 -19.19
N ILE A 277 9.15 4.57 -18.33
CA ILE A 277 8.20 3.62 -17.77
C ILE A 277 7.23 4.35 -16.84
N SER A 278 7.71 5.24 -15.97
CA SER A 278 6.83 6.05 -15.11
C SER A 278 5.81 6.84 -15.93
N ARG A 279 6.20 7.43 -17.06
CA ARG A 279 5.27 8.14 -17.96
C ARG A 279 4.20 7.21 -18.54
N VAL A 280 4.58 6.00 -18.98
CA VAL A 280 3.62 4.99 -19.45
C VAL A 280 2.66 4.58 -18.34
N LEU A 281 3.17 4.23 -17.16
CA LEU A 281 2.33 3.84 -16.02
C LEU A 281 1.36 4.96 -15.65
N GLN A 282 1.83 6.21 -15.62
CA GLN A 282 1.00 7.37 -15.31
C GLN A 282 -0.14 7.53 -16.33
N HIS A 283 0.14 7.38 -17.62
CA HIS A 283 -0.91 7.44 -18.65
C HIS A 283 -2.05 6.46 -18.37
N TYR A 284 -1.73 5.20 -18.05
CA TYR A 284 -2.76 4.19 -17.75
C TYR A 284 -3.45 4.39 -16.40
N VAL A 285 -2.79 5.03 -15.43
CA VAL A 285 -3.40 5.48 -14.18
C VAL A 285 -4.42 6.58 -14.45
N ASP A 286 -4.07 7.56 -15.27
CA ASP A 286 -4.93 8.72 -15.57
C ASP A 286 -6.23 8.31 -16.27
N ILE A 287 -6.17 7.33 -17.17
CA ILE A 287 -7.37 6.77 -17.83
C ILE A 287 -8.08 5.70 -16.97
N GLY A 288 -7.62 5.47 -15.73
CA GLY A 288 -8.26 4.60 -14.75
C GLY A 288 -8.07 3.09 -14.97
N ARG A 289 -7.21 2.69 -15.92
CA ARG A 289 -6.97 1.28 -16.31
C ARG A 289 -5.87 0.60 -15.51
N LEU A 290 -5.01 1.37 -14.84
CA LEU A 290 -3.94 0.88 -13.97
C LEU A 290 -4.09 1.47 -12.55
N LEU A 291 -3.69 0.70 -11.54
CA LEU A 291 -3.39 1.21 -10.20
C LEU A 291 -1.95 0.85 -9.87
N VAL A 292 -1.12 1.85 -9.60
CA VAL A 292 0.27 1.67 -9.18
C VAL A 292 0.38 1.96 -7.69
N THR A 293 0.91 1.00 -6.93
CA THR A 293 1.16 1.15 -5.50
C THR A 293 2.66 1.16 -5.24
N PRO A 294 3.25 2.28 -4.79
CA PRO A 294 4.66 2.33 -4.46
C PRO A 294 4.94 1.45 -3.23
N ILE A 295 6.08 0.76 -3.23
CA ILE A 295 6.48 -0.15 -2.15
C ILE A 295 7.96 -0.04 -1.80
N THR A 296 8.30 -0.51 -0.60
CA THR A 296 9.68 -0.65 -0.10
C THR A 296 9.93 -2.05 0.42
N LEU A 297 11.20 -2.40 0.53
CA LEU A 297 11.65 -3.57 1.27
C LEU A 297 11.58 -3.27 2.79
N PRO A 298 10.95 -4.10 3.63
CA PRO A 298 10.99 -3.95 5.09
C PRO A 298 12.33 -4.35 5.74
N GLY A 299 12.51 -3.87 6.96
CA GLY A 299 13.67 -4.10 7.82
C GLY A 299 14.93 -3.42 7.30
N ASP A 300 16.06 -4.09 7.50
CA ASP A 300 17.39 -3.59 7.11
C ASP A 300 17.69 -3.77 5.61
N ALA A 301 16.69 -4.16 4.81
CA ALA A 301 16.87 -4.33 3.38
C ALA A 301 17.03 -2.97 2.67
N PRO A 302 17.93 -2.86 1.69
CA PRO A 302 18.23 -1.58 1.05
C PRO A 302 17.04 -1.07 0.24
N ASN A 303 16.75 0.22 0.36
CA ASN A 303 15.73 0.90 -0.44
C ASN A 303 16.29 2.02 -1.32
N ASP A 304 17.60 2.26 -1.29
CA ASP A 304 18.28 2.99 -2.36
C ASP A 304 18.10 2.23 -3.69
N PRO A 305 17.74 2.90 -4.81
CA PRO A 305 17.40 2.22 -6.06
C PRO A 305 18.47 1.24 -6.55
N VAL A 306 19.74 1.67 -6.59
CA VAL A 306 20.83 0.86 -7.15
C VAL A 306 21.16 -0.30 -6.21
N GLN A 307 21.25 -0.04 -4.91
CA GLN A 307 21.52 -1.10 -3.94
C GLN A 307 20.39 -2.12 -3.86
N ARG A 308 19.13 -1.66 -3.89
CA ARG A 308 17.95 -2.51 -3.90
C ARG A 308 17.90 -3.37 -5.16
N HIS A 309 18.16 -2.80 -6.33
CA HIS A 309 18.19 -3.54 -7.58
C HIS A 309 19.18 -4.70 -7.53
N LYS A 310 20.44 -4.40 -7.15
CA LYS A 310 21.48 -5.42 -6.95
C LYS A 310 21.11 -6.47 -5.91
N TYR A 311 20.47 -6.04 -4.81
CA TYR A 311 19.98 -6.94 -3.77
C TYR A 311 18.95 -7.93 -4.34
N LEU A 312 17.94 -7.42 -5.06
CA LEU A 312 16.89 -8.24 -5.67
C LEU A 312 17.42 -9.13 -6.80
N GLU A 313 18.38 -8.69 -7.61
CA GLU A 313 19.01 -9.52 -8.63
C GLU A 313 19.80 -10.69 -8.05
N LYS A 314 20.60 -10.44 -7.00
CA LYS A 314 21.36 -11.50 -6.33
C LYS A 314 20.45 -12.60 -5.80
N THR A 315 19.31 -12.23 -5.21
CA THR A 315 18.33 -13.23 -4.74
C THR A 315 17.78 -14.09 -5.88
N LYS A 316 17.53 -13.53 -7.07
CA LYS A 316 17.09 -14.32 -8.23
C LYS A 316 18.14 -15.32 -8.71
N TYR A 317 19.43 -15.02 -8.52
CA TYR A 317 20.55 -15.85 -9.00
C TYR A 317 20.91 -16.97 -8.03
N ASP A 318 20.93 -16.68 -6.72
CA ASP A 318 21.16 -17.68 -5.67
C ASP A 318 20.06 -18.77 -5.68
N ASP A 319 18.86 -18.45 -6.18
CA ASP A 319 17.73 -19.37 -6.36
C ASP A 319 17.83 -20.31 -7.60
N LYS A 320 18.83 -20.13 -8.47
CA LYS A 320 19.04 -20.98 -9.67
C LYS A 320 20.09 -22.08 -9.48
N LYS A 321 20.72 -22.17 -8.31
CA LYS A 321 21.67 -23.23 -7.93
C LYS A 321 21.03 -24.23 -6.99
#